data_AF-A0A453IZB7-F1
#
_entry.id   AF-A0A453IZB7-F1
#
_cell.length_a   1.000
_cell.length_b   1.000
_cell.length_c   1.000
_cell.angle_alpha   90.00
_cell.angle_beta   90.00
_cell.angle_gamma   90.00
#
_symmetry.space_group_name_H-M   'P 1'
#
loop_
_entity.id
_entity.type
_entity.pdbx_description
1 polymer ?
#
loop_
_entity_poly.entity_id
_entity_poly.type
_entity_poly.pdbx_seq_one_letter_code
_entity_poly.pdbx_strand_id
1 'polypeptide(L)'
;MSAHYLGHVFDIHGGGKDLIFPHHENELAQSRAAYPESEVKCWMHNGFINIDDQKMSKSVNNFFTIRDIITLYHPLALRFFLMRTHYKSDANHSDKALEIASDRVYYIYQTLYDCDEVLSLHREENISVPVPAEEQKLVDDHNKAFLESMSDDLRTTDVLDGFMELLKAING
;
A
#
# COMPACT_ATOMS: atom_id res chain seq x y z
N MET A 1 5.97 -4.61 -26.12
CA MET A 1 6.06 -3.18 -25.72
C MET A 1 7.19 -2.95 -24.73
N SER A 2 7.27 -3.72 -23.64
CA SER A 2 8.34 -3.64 -22.63
C SER A 2 9.75 -3.55 -23.25
N ALA A 3 10.10 -4.49 -24.13
CA ALA A 3 11.42 -4.52 -24.76
C ALA A 3 11.80 -3.25 -25.54
N HIS A 4 10.82 -2.55 -26.12
CA HIS A 4 11.06 -1.31 -26.86
C HIS A 4 11.48 -0.16 -25.94
N TYR A 5 10.92 -0.09 -24.73
CA TYR A 5 11.15 1.02 -23.79
C TYR A 5 12.21 0.70 -22.74
N LEU A 6 12.32 -0.56 -22.33
CA LEU A 6 13.17 -0.99 -21.21
C LEU A 6 14.38 -1.83 -21.68
N GLY A 7 14.43 -2.17 -22.97
CA GLY A 7 15.38 -3.13 -23.51
C GLY A 7 14.96 -4.58 -23.28
N HIS A 8 15.70 -5.51 -23.89
CA HIS A 8 15.44 -6.94 -23.79
C HIS A 8 15.76 -7.52 -22.39
N VAL A 9 16.53 -6.79 -21.59
CA VAL A 9 16.89 -7.15 -20.22
C VAL A 9 16.52 -6.00 -19.29
N PHE A 10 15.66 -6.25 -18.32
CA PHE A 10 15.26 -5.23 -17.33
C PHE A 10 14.96 -5.85 -15.96
N ASP A 11 14.86 -4.99 -14.93
CA ASP A 11 14.96 -5.45 -13.55
C ASP A 11 13.66 -6.05 -13.00
N ILE A 12 12.51 -5.38 -13.16
CA ILE A 12 11.25 -5.77 -12.52
C ILE A 12 10.10 -5.80 -13.53
N HIS A 13 9.33 -6.89 -13.53
CA HIS A 13 8.05 -7.01 -14.23
C HIS A 13 6.95 -7.41 -13.23
N GLY A 14 5.87 -6.63 -13.17
CA GLY A 14 4.76 -6.86 -12.25
C GLY A 14 3.43 -7.24 -12.91
N GLY A 15 2.54 -7.88 -12.17
CA GLY A 15 1.17 -8.16 -12.59
C GLY A 15 0.32 -8.83 -11.51
N GLY A 16 -0.96 -9.10 -11.80
CA GLY A 16 -1.78 -9.96 -10.93
C GLY A 16 -1.27 -11.40 -10.96
N LYS A 17 -1.46 -12.19 -9.88
CA LYS A 17 -1.01 -13.60 -9.86
C LYS A 17 -1.68 -14.49 -10.90
N ASP A 18 -2.84 -14.10 -11.43
CA ASP A 18 -3.47 -14.74 -12.61
C ASP A 18 -2.65 -14.56 -13.90
N LEU A 19 -1.78 -13.55 -13.97
CA LEU A 19 -0.93 -13.31 -15.12
C LEU A 19 0.33 -14.17 -15.13
N ILE A 20 0.66 -14.87 -14.03
CA ILE A 20 1.79 -15.81 -14.00
C ILE A 20 1.66 -16.78 -15.18
N PHE A 21 0.49 -17.41 -15.33
CA PHE A 21 0.19 -18.31 -16.43
C PHE A 21 -1.23 -18.08 -16.96
N PRO A 22 -1.43 -18.02 -18.30
CA PRO A 22 -0.42 -18.22 -19.34
C PRO A 22 0.31 -16.94 -19.76
N HIS A 23 -0.06 -15.77 -19.24
CA HIS A 23 0.33 -14.49 -19.82
C HIS A 23 1.85 -14.23 -19.75
N HIS A 24 2.43 -14.10 -18.56
CA HIS A 24 3.84 -13.79 -18.39
C HIS A 24 4.76 -14.93 -18.87
N GLU A 25 4.32 -16.19 -18.74
CA GLU A 25 5.04 -17.33 -19.33
C GLU A 25 5.14 -17.19 -20.87
N ASN A 26 4.04 -16.82 -21.53
CA ASN A 26 4.05 -16.55 -22.96
C ASN A 26 4.88 -15.32 -23.33
N GLU A 27 4.85 -14.26 -22.53
CA GLU A 27 5.70 -13.08 -22.75
C GLU A 27 7.19 -13.42 -22.67
N LEU A 28 7.59 -14.24 -21.69
CA LEU A 28 8.95 -14.73 -21.56
C LEU A 28 9.34 -15.59 -22.75
N ALA A 29 8.47 -16.52 -23.16
CA ALA A 29 8.71 -17.39 -24.32
C ALA A 29 8.86 -16.58 -25.63
N GLN A 30 7.97 -15.61 -25.86
CA GLN A 30 8.02 -14.72 -27.04
C GLN A 30 9.30 -13.89 -27.05
N SER A 31 9.66 -13.30 -25.90
CA SER A 31 10.85 -12.46 -25.78
C SER A 31 12.13 -13.25 -26.03
N ARG A 32 12.25 -14.45 -25.44
CA ARG A 32 13.41 -15.33 -25.63
C ARG A 32 13.48 -15.95 -27.02
N ALA A 33 12.34 -16.24 -27.65
CA ALA A 33 12.30 -16.73 -29.02
C ALA A 33 12.78 -15.65 -30.03
N ALA A 34 12.41 -14.39 -29.80
CA ALA A 34 12.82 -13.27 -30.64
C ALA A 34 14.25 -12.81 -30.35
N TYR A 35 14.66 -12.81 -29.07
CA TYR A 35 15.98 -12.39 -28.62
C TYR A 35 16.43 -13.31 -27.46
N PRO A 36 17.36 -14.27 -27.70
CA PRO A 36 17.71 -15.32 -26.74
C PRO A 36 18.22 -14.82 -25.38
N GLU A 37 18.83 -13.64 -25.32
CA GLU A 37 19.33 -13.07 -24.06
C GLU A 37 18.26 -12.27 -23.30
N SER A 38 16.99 -12.31 -23.72
CA SER A 38 15.93 -11.59 -23.02
C SER A 38 15.73 -12.12 -21.60
N GLU A 39 15.66 -11.19 -20.63
CA GLU A 39 15.58 -11.53 -19.21
C GLU A 39 14.81 -10.47 -18.41
N VAL A 40 14.05 -10.94 -17.43
CA VAL A 40 13.49 -10.14 -16.35
C VAL A 40 14.07 -10.67 -15.05
N LYS A 41 14.76 -9.84 -14.26
CA LYS A 41 15.47 -10.30 -13.06
C LYS A 41 14.53 -10.64 -11.90
N CYS A 42 13.43 -9.90 -11.78
CA CYS A 42 12.45 -10.08 -10.71
C CYS A 42 11.02 -9.99 -11.26
N TRP A 43 10.21 -10.99 -10.93
CA TRP A 43 8.79 -11.00 -11.21
C TRP A 43 8.01 -10.74 -9.91
N MET A 44 7.13 -9.75 -9.93
CA MET A 44 6.33 -9.36 -8.76
C MET A 44 4.84 -9.56 -9.03
N HIS A 45 4.19 -10.42 -8.26
CA HIS A 45 2.78 -10.74 -8.47
C HIS A 45 1.92 -10.42 -7.27
N ASN A 46 0.85 -9.63 -7.46
CA ASN A 46 -0.10 -9.35 -6.39
C ASN A 46 -1.18 -10.43 -6.25
N GLY A 47 -1.67 -10.62 -5.03
CA GLY A 47 -2.78 -11.51 -4.70
C GLY A 47 -4.12 -11.08 -5.32
N PHE A 48 -5.12 -11.94 -5.20
CA PHE A 48 -6.48 -11.64 -5.61
C PHE A 48 -7.21 -10.77 -4.59
N ILE A 49 -8.23 -10.06 -5.07
CA ILE A 49 -9.26 -9.47 -4.23
C ILE A 49 -10.48 -10.40 -4.28
N ASN A 50 -10.80 -11.01 -3.14
CA ASN A 50 -12.01 -11.80 -2.93
C ASN A 50 -13.11 -10.94 -2.30
N ILE A 51 -14.36 -11.38 -2.35
CA ILE A 51 -15.49 -10.75 -1.64
C ILE A 51 -16.14 -11.82 -0.76
N ASP A 52 -16.25 -11.56 0.55
CA ASP A 52 -16.85 -12.49 1.52
C ASP A 52 -16.37 -13.94 1.35
N ASP A 53 -15.05 -14.11 1.20
CA ASP A 53 -14.35 -15.39 0.98
C ASP A 53 -14.72 -16.12 -0.34
N GLN A 54 -15.42 -15.44 -1.25
CA GLN A 54 -15.69 -15.92 -2.60
C GLN A 54 -14.87 -15.14 -3.63
N LYS A 55 -14.41 -15.85 -4.67
CA LYS A 55 -13.69 -15.23 -5.78
C LYS A 55 -14.62 -14.23 -6.50
N MET A 56 -14.18 -12.99 -6.63
CA MET A 56 -14.89 -11.96 -7.38
C MET A 56 -15.08 -12.41 -8.84
N SER A 57 -16.32 -12.39 -9.34
CA SER A 57 -16.58 -12.66 -10.76
C SER A 57 -17.83 -11.95 -11.26
N LYS A 58 -17.76 -11.46 -12.49
CA LYS A 58 -18.93 -10.87 -13.18
C LYS A 58 -20.07 -11.87 -13.32
N SER A 59 -19.75 -13.17 -13.47
CA SER A 59 -20.73 -14.24 -13.68
C SER A 59 -21.62 -14.52 -12.47
N VAL A 60 -21.15 -14.27 -11.25
CA VAL A 60 -21.96 -14.43 -10.03
C VAL A 60 -22.51 -13.10 -9.51
N ASN A 61 -22.38 -12.03 -10.30
CA ASN A 61 -22.78 -10.66 -9.96
C ASN A 61 -22.25 -10.17 -8.60
N ASN A 62 -21.10 -10.70 -8.17
CA ASN A 62 -20.41 -10.31 -6.94
C ASN A 62 -19.09 -9.63 -7.34
N PHE A 63 -19.20 -8.39 -7.84
CA PHE A 63 -18.05 -7.54 -8.14
C PHE A 63 -18.44 -6.09 -7.92
N PHE A 64 -17.49 -5.30 -7.44
CA PHE A 64 -17.63 -3.85 -7.31
C PHE A 64 -16.56 -3.20 -8.16
N THR A 65 -16.90 -2.09 -8.80
CA THR A 65 -15.90 -1.25 -9.43
C THR A 65 -15.32 -0.28 -8.41
N ILE A 66 -14.13 0.23 -8.71
CA ILE A 66 -13.54 1.33 -7.94
C ILE A 66 -14.53 2.51 -7.86
N ARG A 67 -15.29 2.78 -8.93
CA ARG A 67 -16.29 3.87 -8.97
C ARG A 67 -17.40 3.65 -7.96
N ASP A 68 -17.90 2.42 -7.84
CA ASP A 68 -18.95 2.08 -6.89
C ASP A 68 -18.45 2.31 -5.46
N ILE A 69 -17.25 1.83 -5.13
CA ILE A 69 -16.66 1.98 -3.80
C ILE A 69 -16.45 3.46 -3.44
N ILE A 70 -15.89 4.26 -4.34
CA ILE A 70 -15.59 5.67 -4.04
C ILE A 70 -16.83 6.57 -4.02
N THR A 71 -18.00 6.06 -4.41
CA THR A 71 -19.27 6.78 -4.17
C THR A 71 -19.72 6.68 -2.72
N LEU A 72 -19.26 5.65 -2.00
CA LEU A 72 -19.63 5.37 -0.61
C LEU A 72 -18.52 5.77 0.37
N TYR A 73 -17.25 5.58 -0.02
CA TYR A 73 -16.09 5.83 0.83
C TYR A 73 -15.11 6.80 0.18
N HIS A 74 -14.34 7.52 0.99
CA HIS A 74 -13.24 8.32 0.46
C HIS A 74 -12.20 7.41 -0.23
N PRO A 75 -11.60 7.79 -1.38
CA PRO A 75 -10.63 6.94 -2.09
C PRO A 75 -9.42 6.49 -1.25
N LEU A 76 -9.05 7.28 -0.23
CA LEU A 76 -7.99 6.90 0.71
C LEU A 76 -8.38 5.73 1.61
N ALA A 77 -9.67 5.55 1.93
CA ALA A 77 -10.13 4.37 2.67
C ALA A 77 -9.91 3.10 1.85
N LEU A 78 -10.25 3.12 0.55
CA LEU A 78 -9.95 2.02 -0.36
C LEU A 78 -8.44 1.76 -0.47
N ARG A 79 -7.63 2.81 -0.61
CA ARG A 79 -6.17 2.69 -0.65
C ARG A 79 -5.61 2.09 0.65
N PHE A 80 -6.07 2.56 1.80
CA PHE A 80 -5.67 2.07 3.10
C PHE A 80 -6.03 0.58 3.24
N PHE A 81 -7.28 0.22 2.94
CA PHE A 81 -7.73 -1.18 2.92
C PHE A 81 -6.79 -2.08 2.09
N LEU A 82 -6.44 -1.68 0.87
CA LEU A 82 -5.54 -2.47 0.01
C LEU A 82 -4.13 -2.61 0.58
N MET A 83 -3.62 -1.60 1.29
CA MET A 83 -2.28 -1.65 1.92
C MET A 83 -2.27 -2.41 3.26
N ARG A 84 -3.44 -2.72 3.84
CA ARG A 84 -3.59 -3.50 5.07
C ARG A 84 -3.47 -5.02 4.86
N THR A 85 -3.22 -5.45 3.63
CA THR A 85 -2.86 -6.82 3.30
C THR A 85 -1.54 -6.80 2.53
N HIS A 86 -0.61 -7.69 2.87
CA HIS A 86 0.64 -7.83 2.12
C HIS A 86 0.34 -8.08 0.63
N TYR A 87 1.05 -7.43 -0.29
CA TYR A 87 0.66 -7.43 -1.72
C TYR A 87 0.57 -8.83 -2.34
N LYS A 88 1.38 -9.80 -1.88
CA LYS A 88 1.33 -11.21 -2.34
C LYS A 88 0.15 -12.01 -1.80
N SER A 89 -0.49 -11.54 -0.73
CA SER A 89 -1.60 -12.22 -0.08
C SER A 89 -2.93 -11.85 -0.74
N ASP A 90 -3.88 -12.78 -0.70
CA ASP A 90 -5.24 -12.47 -1.13
C ASP A 90 -5.90 -11.57 -0.09
N ALA A 91 -6.51 -10.47 -0.55
CA ALA A 91 -7.28 -9.59 0.31
C ALA A 91 -8.77 -9.95 0.20
N ASN A 92 -9.46 -9.98 1.34
CA ASN A 92 -10.89 -10.22 1.37
C ASN A 92 -11.63 -8.89 1.59
N HIS A 93 -12.39 -8.47 0.59
CA HIS A 93 -13.25 -7.31 0.65
C HIS A 93 -14.54 -7.64 1.41
N SER A 94 -14.92 -6.74 2.30
CA SER A 94 -16.25 -6.66 2.92
C SER A 94 -16.53 -5.20 3.25
N ASP A 95 -17.81 -4.81 3.35
CA ASP A 95 -18.19 -3.46 3.73
C ASP A 95 -17.56 -3.06 5.07
N LYS A 96 -17.59 -3.98 6.05
CA LYS A 96 -16.96 -3.79 7.36
C LYS A 96 -15.46 -3.50 7.27
N ALA A 97 -14.74 -4.13 6.35
CA ALA A 97 -13.31 -3.87 6.17
C ALA A 97 -13.05 -2.46 5.62
N LEU A 98 -13.92 -1.95 4.74
CA LEU A 98 -13.85 -0.58 4.24
C LEU A 98 -14.27 0.45 5.29
N GLU A 99 -15.29 0.16 6.10
CA GLU A 99 -15.67 1.01 7.25
C GLU A 99 -14.48 1.18 8.20
N ILE A 100 -13.85 0.07 8.61
CA ILE A 100 -12.65 0.11 9.47
C ILE A 100 -11.53 0.92 8.82
N ALA A 101 -11.29 0.74 7.52
CA ALA A 101 -10.27 1.51 6.81
C ALA A 101 -10.62 3.01 6.75
N SER A 102 -11.89 3.35 6.58
CA SER A 102 -12.39 4.72 6.59
C SER A 102 -12.18 5.38 7.95
N ASP A 103 -12.56 4.70 9.03
CA ASP A 103 -12.36 5.20 10.40
C ASP A 103 -10.87 5.42 10.71
N ARG A 104 -9.99 4.52 10.24
CA ARG A 104 -8.54 4.67 10.41
C ARG A 104 -7.99 5.87 9.66
N VAL A 105 -8.42 6.08 8.41
CA VAL A 105 -8.03 7.26 7.63
C VAL A 105 -8.54 8.52 8.31
N TYR A 106 -9.79 8.55 8.75
CA TYR A 106 -10.34 9.69 9.50
C TYR A 106 -9.49 9.99 10.74
N TYR A 107 -9.16 8.98 11.56
CA TYR A 107 -8.34 9.15 12.75
C TYR A 107 -6.96 9.76 12.46
N ILE A 108 -6.29 9.30 11.41
CA ILE A 108 -5.00 9.85 10.97
C ILE A 108 -5.14 11.33 10.61
N TYR A 109 -6.09 11.66 9.74
CA TYR A 109 -6.26 13.03 9.26
C TYR A 109 -6.78 13.98 10.33
N GLN A 110 -7.65 13.51 11.22
CA GLN A 110 -8.12 14.29 12.37
C GLN A 110 -6.95 14.62 13.30
N THR A 111 -6.10 13.65 13.61
CA THR A 111 -4.88 13.88 14.43
C THR A 111 -3.98 14.93 13.79
N LEU A 112 -3.75 14.84 12.47
CA LEU A 112 -2.92 15.82 11.75
C LEU A 112 -3.57 17.21 11.69
N TYR A 113 -4.89 17.28 11.53
CA TYR A 113 -5.65 18.53 11.56
C TYR A 113 -5.53 19.21 12.92
N ASP A 114 -5.76 18.46 14.00
CA ASP A 114 -5.66 18.98 15.37
C ASP A 114 -4.24 19.48 15.68
N CYS A 115 -3.21 18.77 15.21
CA CYS A 115 -1.83 19.24 15.27
C CYS A 115 -1.62 20.57 14.53
N ASP A 116 -2.09 20.69 13.28
CA ASP A 116 -1.92 21.93 12.51
C ASP A 116 -2.66 23.11 13.15
N GLU A 117 -3.87 22.89 13.68
CA GLU A 117 -4.62 23.92 14.40
C GLU A 117 -3.85 24.43 15.61
N VAL A 118 -3.29 23.53 16.44
CA VAL A 118 -2.48 23.91 17.61
C VAL A 118 -1.19 24.63 17.18
N LEU A 119 -0.48 24.11 16.18
CA LEU A 119 0.77 24.71 15.69
C LEU A 119 0.55 26.04 14.98
N SER A 120 -0.64 26.26 14.38
CA SER A 120 -0.97 27.50 13.68
C SER A 120 -0.93 28.73 14.60
N LEU A 121 -1.25 28.54 15.89
CA LEU A 121 -1.17 29.57 16.93
C LEU A 121 0.26 30.06 17.19
N HIS A 122 1.26 29.33 16.69
CA HIS A 122 2.67 29.60 16.93
C HIS A 122 3.50 29.80 15.65
N ARG A 123 2.86 29.88 14.47
CA ARG A 123 3.55 29.95 13.15
C ARG A 123 4.45 31.17 12.94
N GLU A 124 4.23 32.28 13.66
CA GLU A 124 5.09 33.48 13.57
C GLU A 124 6.30 33.41 14.49
N GLU A 125 6.33 32.44 15.42
CA GLU A 125 7.45 32.22 16.31
C GLU A 125 8.37 31.14 15.71
N ASN A 126 9.66 31.45 15.55
CA ASN A 126 10.67 30.41 15.33
C ASN A 126 10.82 29.62 16.64
N ILE A 127 9.92 28.66 16.87
CA ILE A 127 10.01 27.73 17.99
C ILE A 127 11.25 26.85 17.75
N SER A 128 12.37 27.28 18.33
CA SER A 128 13.60 26.50 18.43
C SER A 128 13.67 25.87 19.82
N VAL A 129 12.66 25.08 20.17
CA VAL A 129 12.68 24.27 21.38
C VAL A 129 13.22 22.89 21.00
N PRO A 130 14.23 22.36 21.71
CA PRO A 130 14.71 21.02 21.45
C PRO A 130 13.59 20.00 21.67
N VAL A 131 13.40 19.09 20.72
CA VAL A 131 12.49 17.95 20.87
C VAL A 131 12.98 17.13 22.07
N PRO A 132 12.11 16.79 23.04
CA PRO A 132 12.56 16.00 24.17
C PRO A 132 13.01 14.60 23.72
N ALA A 133 13.94 14.02 24.49
CA ALA A 133 14.73 12.88 24.03
C ALA A 133 13.89 11.60 23.83
N GLU A 134 12.78 11.45 24.56
CA GLU A 134 11.90 10.29 24.45
C GLU A 134 11.11 10.33 23.13
N GLU A 135 10.58 11.49 22.77
CA GLU A 135 9.84 11.72 21.52
C GLU A 135 10.76 11.62 20.31
N GLN A 136 11.97 12.19 20.40
CA GLN A 136 12.97 12.05 19.34
C GLN A 136 13.32 10.58 19.10
N LYS A 137 13.54 9.82 20.19
CA LYS A 137 13.81 8.39 20.10
C LYS A 137 12.63 7.62 19.49
N LEU A 138 11.40 7.94 19.86
CA LEU A 138 10.20 7.31 19.30
C LEU A 138 10.12 7.53 17.77
N VAL A 139 10.40 8.75 17.31
CA VAL A 139 10.44 9.07 15.87
C VAL A 139 11.55 8.31 15.15
N ASP A 140 12.75 8.27 15.74
CA ASP A 140 13.91 7.58 15.16
C ASP A 140 13.68 6.05 15.08
N ASP A 141 13.14 5.46 16.15
CA ASP A 141 12.80 4.03 16.22
C ASP A 141 11.72 3.68 15.18
N HIS A 142 10.70 4.54 15.01
CA HIS A 142 9.67 4.33 13.99
C HIS A 142 10.24 4.45 12.56
N ASN A 143 11.09 5.45 12.28
CA ASN A 143 11.71 5.60 10.97
C ASN A 143 12.60 4.39 10.62
N LYS A 144 13.36 3.89 11.60
CA LYS A 144 14.14 2.67 11.44
C LYS A 144 13.23 1.47 11.12
N ALA A 145 12.18 1.26 11.91
CA ALA A 145 11.23 0.17 11.68
C ALA A 145 10.54 0.28 10.32
N PHE A 146 10.17 1.49 9.89
CA PHE A 146 9.61 1.75 8.57
C PHE A 146 10.54 1.28 7.46
N LEU A 147 11.82 1.68 7.51
CA LEU A 147 12.80 1.31 6.49
C LEU A 147 13.06 -0.19 6.46
N GLU A 148 13.14 -0.83 7.63
CA GLU A 148 13.32 -2.28 7.75
C GLU A 148 12.12 -3.04 7.15
N SER A 149 10.88 -2.69 7.53
CA SER A 149 9.67 -3.34 7.00
C SER A 149 9.46 -3.10 5.51
N MET A 150 9.71 -1.89 5.01
CA MET A 150 9.55 -1.61 3.57
C MET A 150 10.64 -2.29 2.73
N SER A 151 11.85 -2.48 3.28
CA SER A 151 12.94 -3.19 2.59
C SER A 151 12.76 -4.71 2.61
N ASP A 152 12.04 -5.24 3.59
CA ASP A 152 11.61 -6.63 3.64
C ASP A 152 10.33 -6.83 2.81
N ASP A 153 10.49 -6.85 1.47
CA ASP A 153 9.42 -7.20 0.52
C ASP A 153 8.14 -6.34 0.67
N LEU A 154 8.28 -5.05 0.94
CA LEU A 154 7.18 -4.09 1.03
C LEU A 154 6.12 -4.50 2.08
N ARG A 155 6.53 -4.86 3.29
CA ARG A 155 5.62 -5.17 4.41
C ARG A 155 4.88 -3.95 4.94
N THR A 156 3.93 -3.45 4.14
CA THR A 156 3.08 -2.30 4.45
C THR A 156 2.21 -2.52 5.69
N THR A 157 1.85 -3.76 6.00
CA THR A 157 1.07 -4.09 7.21
C THR A 157 1.78 -3.64 8.47
N ASP A 158 3.07 -3.94 8.57
CA ASP A 158 3.88 -3.69 9.76
C ASP A 158 4.14 -2.19 9.92
N VAL A 159 4.37 -1.50 8.80
CA VAL A 159 4.48 -0.03 8.76
C VAL A 159 3.20 0.62 9.28
N LEU A 160 2.04 0.19 8.78
CA LEU A 160 0.76 0.78 9.16
C LEU A 160 0.39 0.46 10.62
N ASP A 161 0.79 -0.70 11.14
CA ASP A 161 0.61 -1.04 12.55
C ASP A 161 1.53 -0.19 13.45
N GLY A 162 2.81 -0.03 13.06
CA GLY A 162 3.75 0.83 13.78
C GLY A 162 3.34 2.31 13.79
N PHE A 163 2.65 2.79 12.76
CA PHE A 163 2.18 4.17 12.67
C PHE A 163 1.14 4.51 13.75
N MET A 164 0.39 3.51 14.22
CA MET A 164 -0.63 3.71 15.25
C MET A 164 -0.05 4.13 16.60
N GLU A 165 1.18 3.70 16.93
CA GLU A 165 1.84 4.10 18.17
C GLU A 165 2.23 5.58 18.16
N LEU A 166 2.68 6.11 17.00
CA LEU A 166 2.94 7.53 16.85
C LEU A 166 1.68 8.38 17.02
N LEU A 167 0.57 7.98 16.39
CA LEU A 167 -0.70 8.70 16.49
C LEU A 167 -1.24 8.71 17.92
N LYS A 168 -1.05 7.62 18.68
CA LYS A 168 -1.42 7.58 20.10
C LYS A 168 -0.55 8.52 20.93
N ALA A 169 0.75 8.55 20.67
CA ALA A 169 1.67 9.45 21.38
C ALA A 169 1.36 10.93 21.10
N ILE A 170 0.85 11.26 19.91
CA ILE A 170 0.40 12.62 19.59
C ILE A 170 -0.88 13.00 20.35
N ASN A 171 -1.81 12.06 20.53
CA ASN A 171 -3.12 12.31 21.13
C ASN A 171 -3.17 12.10 22.66
N GLY A 172 -2.16 11.45 23.24
CA GLY A 172 -2.09 11.12 24.67
C GLY A 172 -1.50 12.26 25.49
#